data_AF-A0A1J6KDU5-F1
#
_entry.id   AF-A0A1J6KDU5-F1
#
_cell.length_a   1.000
_cell.length_b   1.000
_cell.length_c   1.000
_cell.angle_alpha   90.00
_cell.angle_beta   90.00
_cell.angle_gamma   90.00
#
_symmetry.space_group_name_H-M   'P 1'
#
loop_
_entity.id
_entity.type
_entity.pdbx_description
1 polymer ?
#
loop_
_entity_poly.entity_id
_entity_poly.type
_entity_poly.pdbx_seq_one_letter_code
_entity_poly.pdbx_strand_id
1 'polypeptide(L)'
;MVSLCFFFFGGQDIIRLPRLFRILQRPLAQLISVLRAPKSKDGYAAIGGGSPLRKITDEQASALKMALKTKEVPANVYVAMRYWHPFTERKLFTR
;
A
#
# COMPACT_ATOMS: atom_id res chain seq x y z
N MET A 1 -4.94 9.59 5.21
CA MET A 1 -6.00 9.12 4.30
C MET A 1 -5.84 9.67 2.89
N VAL A 2 -5.77 11.00 2.71
CA VAL A 2 -5.57 11.64 1.40
C VAL A 2 -4.37 11.06 0.65
N SER A 3 -3.21 10.92 1.32
CA SER A 3 -1.99 10.34 0.69
C SER A 3 -2.17 8.88 0.25
N LEU A 4 -2.88 8.05 1.03
CA LEU A 4 -3.19 6.67 0.66
C LEU A 4 -4.07 6.62 -0.60
N CYS A 5 -5.15 7.42 -0.62
CA CYS A 5 -5.99 7.55 -1.81
C CYS A 5 -5.21 8.09 -3.01
N PHE A 6 -4.28 9.02 -2.79
CA PHE A 6 -3.47 9.59 -3.86
C PHE A 6 -2.57 8.53 -4.50
N PHE A 7 -1.87 7.72 -3.72
CA PHE A 7 -1.06 6.63 -4.27
C PHE A 7 -1.93 5.57 -4.97
N PHE A 8 -3.12 5.30 -4.44
CA PHE A 8 -4.07 4.36 -5.04
C PHE A 8 -4.58 4.86 -6.41
N PHE A 9 -5.15 6.07 -6.49
CA PHE A 9 -5.70 6.61 -7.75
C PHE A 9 -4.63 7.12 -8.72
N GLY A 10 -3.43 7.44 -8.21
CA GLY A 10 -2.28 7.81 -9.02
C GLY A 10 -1.63 6.64 -9.74
N GLY A 11 -1.90 5.39 -9.32
CA GLY A 11 -1.43 4.19 -10.00
C GLY A 11 -2.09 4.02 -11.37
N GLN A 12 -1.27 3.89 -12.42
CA GLN A 12 -1.75 3.61 -13.78
C GLN A 12 -2.42 2.23 -13.93
N ASP A 13 -2.40 1.42 -12.88
CA ASP A 13 -3.02 0.09 -12.86
C ASP A 13 -4.49 0.13 -12.44
N ILE A 14 -4.93 1.22 -11.79
CA ILE A 14 -6.30 1.34 -11.27
C ILE A 14 -7.15 2.24 -12.18
N ILE A 15 -6.61 3.38 -12.63
CA ILE A 15 -7.25 4.23 -13.63
C ILE A 15 -6.27 4.38 -14.80
N ARG A 16 -6.62 3.85 -15.97
CA ARG A 16 -5.81 4.00 -17.20
C ARG A 16 -6.38 5.13 -18.04
N LEU A 17 -5.78 6.31 -17.96
CA LEU A 17 -6.07 7.36 -18.93
C LEU A 17 -5.39 7.06 -20.28
N PRO A 18 -6.01 7.42 -21.41
CA PRO A 18 -5.38 7.37 -22.73
C PRO A 18 -4.05 8.12 -22.74
N ARG A 19 -3.10 7.70 -23.59
CA ARG A 19 -1.73 8.24 -23.62
C ARG A 19 -1.68 9.77 -23.73
N LEU A 20 -2.62 10.37 -24.48
CA LEU A 20 -2.73 11.82 -24.65
C LEU A 20 -3.08 12.57 -23.35
N PHE A 21 -3.79 11.93 -22.41
CA PHE A 21 -4.28 12.56 -21.17
C PHE A 21 -3.47 12.15 -19.93
N ARG A 22 -2.32 11.51 -20.10
CA ARG A 22 -1.49 11.01 -18.99
C ARG A 22 -1.02 12.13 -18.04
N ILE A 23 -0.80 13.33 -18.57
CA ILE A 23 -0.41 14.51 -17.78
C ILE A 23 -1.50 14.87 -16.77
N LEU A 24 -2.77 14.60 -17.10
CA LEU A 24 -3.93 14.90 -16.26
C LEU A 24 -4.19 13.85 -15.17
N GLN A 25 -3.51 12.70 -15.21
CA GLN A 25 -3.67 11.63 -14.23
C GLN A 25 -3.38 12.10 -12.79
N ARG A 26 -2.30 12.86 -12.58
CA ARG A 26 -1.89 13.35 -11.26
C ARG A 26 -2.87 14.35 -10.64
N PRO A 27 -3.29 15.43 -11.34
CA PRO A 27 -4.29 16.34 -10.80
C PRO A 27 -5.64 15.64 -10.58
N LEU A 28 -6.03 14.72 -11.48
CA LEU A 28 -7.24 13.92 -11.31
C LEU A 28 -7.17 13.03 -10.06
N ALA A 29 -6.05 12.34 -9.84
CA ALA A 29 -5.83 11.54 -8.65
C ALA A 29 -5.88 12.37 -7.37
N GLN A 30 -5.31 13.57 -7.38
CA GLN A 30 -5.38 14.51 -6.24
C GLN A 30 -6.82 14.94 -5.96
N LEU A 31 -7.58 15.32 -6.98
CA LEU A 31 -8.98 15.71 -6.83
C LEU A 31 -9.82 14.57 -6.24
N ILE A 32 -9.73 13.38 -6.84
CA ILE A 32 -10.47 12.19 -6.36
C ILE A 32 -10.06 11.86 -4.91
N SER A 33 -8.78 12.03 -4.57
CA SER A 33 -8.28 11.71 -3.23
C SER A 33 -8.83 12.67 -2.17
N VAL A 34 -8.88 13.97 -2.47
CA VAL A 34 -9.47 14.96 -1.56
C VAL A 34 -10.96 14.67 -1.36
N LEU A 35 -11.69 14.38 -2.44
CA LEU A 35 -13.13 14.11 -2.39
C LEU A 35 -13.48 12.81 -1.65
N ARG A 36 -12.68 11.75 -1.81
CA ARG A 36 -12.96 10.45 -1.17
C ARG A 36 -12.34 10.28 0.22
N ALA A 37 -11.35 11.09 0.58
CA ALA A 37 -10.66 10.95 1.85
C ALA A 37 -11.58 11.03 3.09
N PRO A 38 -12.60 11.89 3.16
CA PRO A 38 -13.53 11.93 4.31
C PRO A 38 -14.26 10.60 4.50
N LYS A 39 -14.91 10.10 3.45
CA LYS A 39 -15.65 8.83 3.49
C LYS A 39 -14.76 7.65 3.89
N SER A 40 -13.54 7.60 3.36
CA SER A 40 -12.57 6.58 3.74
C SER A 40 -12.13 6.74 5.21
N LYS A 41 -11.91 7.97 5.68
CA LYS A 41 -11.53 8.27 7.07
C LYS A 41 -12.61 7.79 8.04
N ASP A 42 -13.88 7.99 7.73
CA ASP A 42 -15.00 7.56 8.59
C ASP A 42 -15.05 6.04 8.71
N GLY A 43 -14.87 5.32 7.59
CA GLY A 43 -14.79 3.86 7.61
C GLY A 43 -13.61 3.34 8.42
N TYR A 44 -12.45 3.98 8.33
CA TYR A 44 -11.29 3.63 9.16
C TYR A 44 -11.48 4.00 10.63
N ALA A 45 -12.15 5.10 10.94
CA ALA A 45 -12.48 5.50 12.30
C ALA A 45 -13.38 4.46 12.99
N ALA A 46 -14.36 3.90 12.26
CA ALA A 46 -15.25 2.85 12.77
C ALA A 46 -14.53 1.56 13.18
N ILE A 47 -13.33 1.31 12.66
CA ILE A 47 -12.52 0.11 12.98
C ILE A 47 -11.29 0.41 13.86
N GLY A 48 -11.26 1.59 14.51
CA GLY A 48 -10.17 1.98 15.42
C GLY A 48 -9.13 2.94 14.83
N GLY A 49 -9.46 3.62 13.73
CA GLY A 49 -8.67 4.74 13.19
C GLY A 49 -7.60 4.36 12.15
N GLY A 50 -7.53 3.11 11.73
CA GLY A 50 -6.50 2.67 10.77
C GLY A 50 -6.71 1.26 10.21
N SER A 51 -5.94 0.91 9.18
CA SER A 51 -6.02 -0.43 8.58
C SER A 51 -5.27 -1.45 9.43
N PRO A 52 -5.91 -2.56 9.84
CA PRO A 52 -5.21 -3.64 10.55
C PRO A 52 -4.25 -4.42 9.63
N LEU A 53 -4.38 -4.24 8.31
CA LEU A 53 -3.63 -4.97 7.29
C LEU A 53 -2.12 -4.95 7.55
N ARG A 54 -1.55 -3.77 7.84
CA ARG A 54 -0.10 -3.64 8.06
C ARG A 54 0.38 -4.52 9.21
N LYS A 55 -0.33 -4.48 10.34
CA LYS A 55 -0.01 -5.25 11.54
C LYS A 55 -0.12 -6.75 11.26
N ILE A 56 -1.23 -7.18 10.67
CA ILE A 56 -1.47 -8.59 10.35
C ILE A 56 -0.42 -9.12 9.36
N THR A 57 -0.06 -8.36 8.32
CA THR A 57 0.96 -8.77 7.36
C THR A 57 2.35 -8.85 8.00
N ASP A 58 2.69 -7.97 8.95
CA ASP A 58 3.96 -8.06 9.69
C ASP A 58 3.99 -9.29 10.62
N GLU A 59 2.87 -9.63 11.28
CA GLU A 59 2.73 -10.84 12.10
C GLU A 59 2.88 -12.11 11.23
N GLN A 60 2.21 -12.15 10.07
CA GLN A 60 2.35 -13.24 9.11
C GLN A 60 3.79 -13.39 8.60
N ALA A 61 4.47 -12.28 8.31
CA ALA A 61 5.86 -12.30 7.88
C ALA A 61 6.80 -12.86 8.97
N SER A 62 6.55 -12.52 10.23
CA SER A 62 7.29 -13.07 11.37
C SER A 62 7.06 -14.58 11.51
N ALA A 63 5.79 -15.02 11.47
CA ALA A 63 5.42 -16.42 11.53
C ALA A 63 6.05 -17.24 10.38
N LEU A 64 6.01 -16.70 9.16
CA LEU A 64 6.63 -17.32 8.00
C LEU A 64 8.16 -17.43 8.16
N LYS A 65 8.82 -16.38 8.65
CA LYS A 65 10.27 -16.40 8.91
C LYS A 65 10.65 -17.49 9.92
N MET A 66 9.88 -17.64 10.99
CA MET A 66 10.10 -18.71 11.98
C MET A 66 9.90 -20.09 11.35
N ALA A 67 8.83 -20.29 10.60
CA ALA A 67 8.53 -21.56 9.95
C ALA A 67 9.63 -21.98 8.94
N LEU A 68 10.18 -21.03 8.18
CA LEU A 68 11.29 -21.27 7.26
C LEU A 68 12.58 -21.61 8.00
N LYS A 69 12.85 -20.91 9.11
CA LYS A 69 14.01 -21.21 9.97
C LYS A 69 13.94 -22.62 10.56
N THR A 70 12.77 -23.05 11.04
CA THR A 70 12.57 -24.42 11.55
C THR A 70 12.78 -25.50 10.48
N LYS A 71 12.54 -25.18 9.21
CA LYS A 71 12.77 -26.07 8.08
C LYS A 71 14.19 -25.98 7.51
N GLU A 72 15.10 -25.27 8.19
CA GLU A 72 16.48 -25.02 7.74
C GLU A 72 16.57 -24.41 6.33
N VAL A 73 15.53 -23.68 5.91
CA VAL A 73 15.52 -22.99 4.62
C VAL A 73 16.12 -21.59 4.81
N PRO A 74 17.27 -21.27 4.18
CA PRO A 74 17.89 -19.96 4.27
C PRO A 74 17.09 -18.95 3.43
N ALA A 75 16.10 -18.31 4.05
CA ALA A 75 15.23 -17.33 3.40
C ALA A 75 14.98 -16.10 4.29
N ASN A 76 15.04 -14.93 3.67
CA ASN A 76 14.65 -13.67 4.29
C ASN A 76 13.21 -13.32 3.90
N VAL A 77 12.42 -12.89 4.88
CA VAL A 77 11.01 -12.50 4.68
C VAL A 77 10.88 -10.99 4.81
N TYR A 78 10.28 -10.36 3.80
CA TYR A 78 10.08 -8.92 3.75
C TYR A 78 8.64 -8.59 3.37
N VAL A 79 8.01 -7.68 4.11
CA VAL A 79 6.75 -7.09 3.68
C VAL A 79 7.00 -5.87 2.80
N ALA A 80 6.37 -5.83 1.63
CA ALA A 80 6.37 -4.71 0.71
C ALA A 80 4.92 -4.37 0.32
N MET A 81 4.59 -3.09 0.33
CA MET A 81 3.26 -2.58 0.05
C MET A 81 3.31 -1.71 -1.22
N ARG A 82 2.23 -1.70 -1.99
CA ARG A 82 2.16 -0.94 -3.25
C ARG A 82 1.79 0.52 -3.05
N TYR A 83 0.79 0.77 -2.20
CA TYR A 83 0.19 2.10 -2.00
C TYR A 83 0.38 2.64 -0.58
N TRP A 84 1.13 1.91 0.25
CA TRP A 84 1.43 2.30 1.62
C TRP A 84 2.85 1.89 2.01
N HIS A 85 3.32 2.35 3.16
CA HIS A 85 4.65 2.02 3.64
C HIS A 85 4.71 0.62 4.29
N PRO A 86 5.84 -0.11 4.16
CA PRO A 86 7.01 0.20 3.34
C PRO A 86 6.75 -0.10 1.85
N PHE A 87 7.07 0.86 0.98
CA PHE A 87 6.89 0.69 -0.46
C PHE A 87 7.82 -0.39 -1.03
N THR A 88 7.35 -1.08 -2.08
CA THR A 88 8.10 -2.14 -2.79
C THR A 88 9.49 -1.66 -3.26
N GLU A 89 9.57 -0.44 -3.80
CA GLU A 89 10.81 0.18 -4.27
C GLU A 89 11.87 0.34 -3.16
N ARG A 90 11.45 0.45 -1.89
CA ARG A 90 12.37 0.64 -0.77
C ARG A 90 13.03 -0.66 -0.31
N LYS A 91 12.40 -1.82 -0.54
CA LYS A 91 12.89 -3.12 -0.02
C LYS A 91 13.70 -3.94 -1.02
N LEU A 92 13.54 -3.70 -2.31
CA LEU A 92 14.39 -4.34 -3.33
C LEU A 92 15.86 -3.87 -3.27
N PHE A 93 16.15 -2.79 -2.52
CA PHE A 93 17.48 -2.17 -2.43
C PHE A 93 18.23 -2.48 -1.13
N THR A 94 17.63 -3.18 -0.16
CA THR A 94 18.33 -3.64 1.05
C THR A 94 18.92 -5.02 0.78
N ARG A 95 20.00 -5.06 -0.03
CA ARG A 95 20.84 -6.24 -0.24
C ARG A 95 21.80 -6.44 0.93
#